data_AF-A0AAT9GRE1-F1
#
_entry.id   AF-A0AAT9GRE1-F1
#
_cell.length_a   1.000
_cell.length_b   1.000
_cell.length_c   1.000
_cell.angle_alpha   90.00
_cell.angle_beta   90.00
_cell.angle_gamma   90.00
#
_symmetry.space_group_name_H-M   'P 1'
#
loop_
_entity.id
_entity.type
_entity.pdbx_description
1 polymer ?
#
loop_
_entity_poly.entity_id
_entity_poly.type
_entity_poly.pdbx_seq_one_letter_code
_entity_poly.pdbx_strand_id
1 'polypeptide(L)'
;MKVFSSKSNNANQNKKPTANKKTIYVYPGKSIIAKVLNNPFKSRYSYGVEIEPLDGNYYDSKNKKWYKAKELANYRVVLNLKDEDAKGVRKGDILVKGIDVERFILLGDE
;
A
#
# COMPACT_ATOMS: atom_id res chain seq x y z
N MET A 1 12.40 54.81 2.46
CA MET A 1 12.62 53.50 1.83
C MET A 1 11.28 52.77 1.79
N LYS A 2 10.77 52.43 0.59
CA LYS A 2 9.51 51.68 0.40
C LYS A 2 9.85 50.18 0.41
N VAL A 3 9.22 49.43 1.31
CA VAL A 3 9.44 48.00 1.49
C VAL A 3 8.49 47.25 0.54
N PHE A 4 9.05 46.48 -0.39
CA PHE A 4 8.27 45.61 -1.28
C PHE A 4 7.95 44.30 -0.56
N SER A 5 6.68 44.05 -0.25
CA SER A 5 6.22 42.73 0.22
C SER A 5 5.89 41.84 -0.98
N SER A 6 6.68 40.80 -1.18
CA SER A 6 6.46 39.76 -2.20
C SER A 6 5.25 38.90 -1.82
N LYS A 7 4.21 38.94 -2.65
CA LYS A 7 3.08 38.00 -2.63
C LYS A 7 3.61 36.59 -2.92
N SER A 8 3.65 35.74 -1.91
CA SER A 8 3.89 34.31 -2.08
C SER A 8 2.63 33.65 -2.62
N ASN A 9 2.63 33.37 -3.93
CA ASN A 9 1.63 32.53 -4.58
C ASN A 9 1.90 31.06 -4.21
N ASN A 10 1.26 30.59 -3.15
CA ASN A 10 1.24 29.17 -2.81
C ASN A 10 0.28 28.44 -3.78
N ALA A 11 0.77 28.14 -4.97
CA ALA A 11 0.16 27.21 -5.91
C ALA A 11 0.32 25.78 -5.38
N ASN A 12 -0.38 25.42 -4.30
CA ASN A 12 -0.42 24.05 -3.83
C ASN A 12 -1.54 23.31 -4.56
N GLN A 13 -1.16 22.87 -5.76
CA GLN A 13 -1.61 21.67 -6.47
C GLN A 13 -2.95 21.10 -6.03
N ASN A 14 -3.95 21.31 -6.91
CA ASN A 14 -5.16 20.53 -7.01
C ASN A 14 -4.85 19.02 -6.93
N LYS A 15 -4.88 18.44 -5.73
CA LYS A 15 -5.16 17.02 -5.57
C LYS A 15 -6.61 16.83 -6.00
N LYS A 16 -6.80 16.54 -7.30
CA LYS A 16 -8.06 16.00 -7.81
C LYS A 16 -8.51 14.92 -6.83
N PRO A 17 -9.74 14.96 -6.30
CA PRO A 17 -10.22 13.90 -5.44
C PRO A 17 -10.15 12.62 -6.26
N THR A 18 -9.26 11.70 -5.87
CA THR A 18 -9.17 10.37 -6.44
C THR A 18 -10.58 9.81 -6.43
N ALA A 19 -11.16 9.58 -7.61
CA ALA A 19 -12.45 8.91 -7.75
C ALA A 19 -12.48 7.75 -6.76
N ASN A 20 -13.52 7.68 -5.91
CA ASN A 20 -13.66 6.72 -4.81
C ASN A 20 -13.32 5.30 -5.29
N LYS A 21 -12.05 4.89 -5.16
CA LYS A 21 -11.59 3.59 -5.60
C LYS A 21 -12.36 2.56 -4.78
N LYS A 22 -12.95 1.58 -5.45
CA LYS A 22 -13.64 0.48 -4.78
C LYS A 22 -12.66 -0.21 -3.83
N THR A 23 -13.04 -0.37 -2.57
CA THR A 23 -12.23 -1.09 -1.58
C THR A 23 -12.36 -2.59 -1.80
N ILE A 24 -11.22 -3.29 -1.82
CA ILE A 24 -11.14 -4.75 -1.87
C ILE A 24 -10.26 -5.27 -0.75
N TYR A 25 -10.74 -6.33 -0.09
CA TYR A 25 -10.03 -7.00 0.98
C TYR A 25 -9.45 -8.31 0.45
N VAL A 26 -8.14 -8.49 0.59
CA VAL A 26 -7.43 -9.63 0.00
C VAL A 26 -6.49 -10.29 1.00
N TYR A 27 -6.12 -11.53 0.72
CA TYR A 27 -5.11 -12.29 1.44
C TYR A 27 -3.87 -12.46 0.55
N PRO A 28 -2.66 -12.49 1.13
CA PRO A 28 -1.44 -12.66 0.35
C PRO A 28 -1.36 -14.08 -0.21
N GLY A 29 -1.00 -14.21 -1.48
CA GLY A 29 -0.69 -15.49 -2.11
C GLY A 29 0.62 -16.11 -1.60
N LYS A 30 1.19 -17.01 -2.41
CA LYS A 30 2.48 -17.66 -2.12
C LYS A 30 3.63 -16.64 -2.10
N SER A 31 3.70 -15.79 -3.13
CA SER A 31 4.72 -14.77 -3.28
C SER A 31 4.08 -13.42 -3.60
N ILE A 32 4.46 -12.37 -2.87
CA ILE A 32 3.97 -11.00 -3.07
C ILE A 32 5.05 -9.95 -2.77
N ILE A 33 4.90 -8.79 -3.41
CA ILE A 33 5.59 -7.55 -3.06
C ILE A 33 4.52 -6.45 -2.97
N ALA A 34 4.49 -5.72 -1.86
CA ALA A 34 3.53 -4.63 -1.67
C ALA A 34 4.11 -3.49 -0.85
N LYS A 35 3.75 -2.25 -1.16
CA LYS A 35 4.09 -1.07 -0.37
C LYS A 35 2.98 -0.77 0.62
N VAL A 36 3.33 -0.52 1.88
CA VAL A 36 2.38 -0.17 2.93
C VAL A 36 2.02 1.31 2.86
N LEU A 37 0.73 1.59 2.68
CA LEU A 37 0.22 2.96 2.56
C LEU A 37 -0.21 3.55 3.90
N ASN A 38 -0.69 2.72 4.83
CA ASN A 38 -1.12 3.12 6.18
C ASN A 38 -0.74 2.06 7.21
N ASN A 39 -0.62 2.46 8.48
CA ASN A 39 -0.34 1.52 9.57
C ASN A 39 -1.46 0.46 9.69
N PRO A 40 -1.14 -0.77 10.12
CA PRO A 40 -2.13 -1.81 10.34
C PRO A 40 -3.22 -1.37 11.32
N PHE A 41 -4.45 -1.76 11.05
CA PHE A 41 -5.59 -1.56 11.93
C PHE A 41 -6.26 -2.88 12.28
N LYS A 42 -6.79 -2.98 13.49
CA LYS A 42 -7.39 -4.22 14.00
C LYS A 42 -8.80 -4.41 13.45
N SER A 43 -9.07 -5.60 12.92
CA SER A 43 -10.40 -6.11 12.58
C SER A 43 -10.81 -7.19 13.59
N ARG A 44 -12.03 -7.71 13.49
CA ARG A 44 -12.60 -8.68 14.44
C ARG A 44 -11.78 -9.97 14.57
N TYR A 45 -11.09 -10.38 13.49
CA TYR A 45 -10.35 -11.65 13.42
C TYR A 45 -8.94 -11.54 12.80
N SER A 46 -8.55 -10.37 12.32
CA SER A 46 -7.31 -10.15 11.58
C SER A 46 -6.87 -8.68 11.69
N TYR A 47 -5.70 -8.36 11.15
CA TYR A 47 -5.33 -6.97 10.89
C TYR A 47 -5.54 -6.67 9.42
N GLY A 48 -6.08 -5.48 9.14
CA GLY A 48 -6.09 -4.92 7.80
C GLY A 48 -4.93 -3.95 7.66
N VAL A 49 -4.22 -4.02 6.54
CA VAL A 49 -3.22 -3.02 6.16
C VAL A 49 -3.52 -2.54 4.75
N GLU A 50 -3.59 -1.22 4.58
CA GLU A 50 -3.79 -0.65 3.25
C GLU A 50 -2.47 -0.67 2.49
N ILE A 51 -2.50 -1.23 1.28
CA ILE A 51 -1.30 -1.46 0.48
C ILE A 51 -1.48 -0.99 -0.96
N GLU A 52 -0.33 -0.74 -1.59
CA GLU A 52 -0.17 -0.70 -3.05
C GLU A 52 0.49 -2.02 -3.49
N PRO A 53 -0.25 -2.91 -4.17
CA PRO A 53 0.33 -4.14 -4.72
C PRO A 53 1.33 -3.82 -5.83
N LEU A 54 2.56 -4.32 -5.69
CA LEU A 54 3.62 -4.14 -6.69
C LEU A 54 3.79 -5.41 -7.53
N ASP A 55 3.78 -6.58 -6.89
CA ASP A 55 3.86 -7.87 -7.55
C ASP A 55 3.10 -8.96 -6.77
N GLY A 56 2.86 -10.09 -7.44
CA GLY A 56 2.28 -11.30 -6.88
C GLY A 56 0.78 -11.47 -7.12
N ASN A 57 0.23 -12.50 -6.46
CA ASN A 57 -1.18 -12.86 -6.52
C ASN A 57 -1.86 -12.67 -5.16
N TYR A 58 -3.09 -12.21 -5.19
CA TYR A 58 -3.87 -11.83 -4.02
C TYR A 58 -5.24 -12.50 -4.09
N TYR A 59 -5.67 -13.10 -2.99
CA TYR A 59 -6.94 -13.84 -2.93
C TYR A 59 -8.03 -13.03 -2.25
N ASP A 60 -9.13 -12.78 -2.94
CA ASP A 60 -10.34 -12.19 -2.38
C ASP A 60 -11.28 -13.32 -1.95
N SER A 61 -11.45 -13.48 -0.63
CA SER A 61 -12.33 -14.52 -0.08
C SER A 61 -13.81 -14.25 -0.32
N LYS A 62 -14.22 -12.98 -0.49
CA LYS A 62 -15.62 -12.61 -0.72
C LYS A 62 -16.09 -13.07 -2.09
N ASN A 63 -15.28 -12.83 -3.12
CA ASN A 63 -15.59 -13.22 -4.50
C ASN A 63 -14.94 -14.55 -4.92
N LYS A 64 -14.22 -15.22 -4.01
CA LYS A 64 -13.44 -16.45 -4.26
C LYS A 64 -12.54 -16.34 -5.50
N LYS A 65 -11.91 -15.18 -5.68
CA LYS A 65 -11.15 -14.86 -6.89
C LYS A 65 -9.70 -14.50 -6.55
N TRP A 66 -8.80 -14.97 -7.39
CA TRP A 66 -7.40 -14.53 -7.41
C TRP A 66 -7.24 -13.33 -8.34
N TYR A 67 -6.50 -12.32 -7.87
CA TYR A 67 -6.13 -11.13 -8.62
C TYR A 67 -4.61 -11.04 -8.71
N LYS A 68 -4.10 -10.64 -9.87
CA LYS A 68 -2.71 -10.18 -10.02
C LYS A 68 -2.58 -8.75 -9.50
N ALA A 69 -1.40 -8.36 -9.02
CA ALA A 69 -1.11 -6.99 -8.57
C ALA A 69 -1.61 -5.92 -9.56
N LYS A 70 -1.34 -6.10 -10.87
CA LYS A 70 -1.78 -5.20 -11.94
C LYS A 70 -3.30 -5.00 -12.03
N GLU A 71 -4.09 -6.02 -11.69
CA GLU A 71 -5.56 -5.93 -11.70
C GLU A 71 -6.08 -5.10 -10.52
N LEU A 72 -5.27 -4.97 -9.46
CA LEU A 72 -5.61 -4.25 -8.25
C LEU A 72 -5.20 -2.76 -8.27
N ALA A 73 -4.47 -2.29 -9.28
CA ALA A 73 -3.95 -0.92 -9.35
C ALA A 73 -5.04 0.18 -9.23
N ASN A 74 -6.25 -0.12 -9.71
CA ASN A 74 -7.39 0.80 -9.65
C ASN A 74 -8.29 0.63 -8.42
N TYR A 75 -7.92 -0.26 -7.50
CA TYR A 75 -8.66 -0.50 -6.26
C TYR A 75 -7.98 0.16 -5.08
N ARG A 76 -8.73 0.33 -3.99
CA ARG A 76 -8.17 0.55 -2.66
C ARG A 76 -8.00 -0.83 -2.02
N VAL A 77 -6.76 -1.27 -1.83
CA VAL A 77 -6.47 -2.65 -1.43
C VAL A 77 -6.16 -2.72 0.05
N VAL A 78 -6.92 -3.53 0.78
CA VAL A 78 -6.65 -3.87 2.17
C VAL A 78 -6.17 -5.32 2.23
N LEU A 79 -4.92 -5.52 2.63
CA LEU A 79 -4.35 -6.83 2.86
C LEU A 79 -4.70 -7.30 4.26
N ASN A 80 -5.25 -8.51 4.37
CA ASN A 80 -5.47 -9.18 5.64
C ASN A 80 -4.19 -9.88 6.09
N LEU A 81 -3.70 -9.50 7.26
CA LEU A 81 -2.56 -10.08 7.94
C LEU A 81 -2.98 -10.76 9.24
N LYS A 82 -2.19 -11.75 9.68
CA LYS A 82 -2.29 -12.31 11.02
C LYS A 82 -1.72 -11.34 12.05
N ASP A 83 -2.09 -11.51 13.32
CA ASP A 83 -1.60 -10.65 14.42
C ASP A 83 -0.07 -10.68 14.54
N GLU A 84 0.55 -11.86 14.35
CA GLU A 84 2.01 -12.04 14.37
C GLU A 84 2.72 -11.21 13.29
N ASP A 85 2.20 -11.24 12.06
CA ASP A 85 2.78 -10.52 10.92
C ASP A 85 2.58 -9.00 11.06
N ALA A 86 1.45 -8.58 11.64
CA ALA A 86 1.08 -7.16 11.70
C ALA A 86 1.91 -6.34 12.70
N LYS A 87 2.47 -6.97 13.74
CA LYS A 87 3.21 -6.27 14.83
C LYS A 87 4.43 -5.49 14.34
N GLY A 88 5.07 -5.92 13.25
CA GLY A 88 6.26 -5.27 12.70
C GLY A 88 5.98 -4.27 11.58
N VAL A 89 4.73 -4.19 11.09
CA VAL A 89 4.41 -3.48 9.85
C VAL A 89 4.11 -2.00 10.11
N ARG A 90 4.79 -1.13 9.37
CA ARG A 90 4.64 0.33 9.43
C ARG A 90 4.37 0.92 8.05
N LYS A 91 3.76 2.10 8.04
CA LYS A 91 3.58 2.90 6.81
C LYS A 91 4.94 3.15 6.15
N GLY A 92 5.01 2.92 4.84
CA GLY A 92 6.23 3.08 4.05
C GLY A 92 7.02 1.79 3.85
N ASP A 93 6.77 0.75 4.66
CA ASP A 93 7.46 -0.53 4.51
C ASP A 93 7.14 -1.21 3.18
N ILE A 94 8.08 -2.02 2.71
CA ILE A 94 7.86 -2.98 1.62
C ILE A 94 7.64 -4.36 2.23
N LEU A 95 6.45 -4.90 2.04
CA LEU A 95 6.11 -6.27 2.39
C LEU A 95 6.61 -7.20 1.31
N VAL A 96 7.40 -8.19 1.71
CA VAL A 96 7.88 -9.26 0.85
C VAL A 96 7.52 -10.59 1.50
N LYS A 97 6.91 -11.50 0.73
CA LYS A 97 6.61 -12.86 1.18
C LYS A 97 6.97 -13.84 0.09
N GLY A 98 7.50 -15.00 0.48
CA GLY A 98 7.73 -16.13 -0.42
C GLY A 98 8.67 -15.82 -1.59
N ILE A 99 9.52 -14.81 -1.40
CA ILE A 99 10.61 -14.45 -2.29
C ILE A 99 11.86 -14.45 -1.42
N ASP A 100 12.91 -15.06 -1.95
CA ASP A 100 14.20 -15.08 -1.30
C ASP A 100 14.77 -13.65 -1.22
N VAL A 101 15.12 -13.22 -0.01
CA VAL A 101 15.59 -11.87 0.25
C VAL A 101 16.93 -11.62 -0.47
N GLU A 102 17.72 -12.68 -0.71
CA GLU A 102 18.98 -12.62 -1.46
C GLU A 102 18.79 -12.18 -2.92
N ARG A 103 17.56 -12.19 -3.44
CA ARG A 103 17.23 -11.74 -4.79
C ARG A 103 16.88 -10.26 -4.88
N PHE A 104 16.89 -9.53 -3.76
CA PHE A 104 16.63 -8.09 -3.74
C PHE A 104 17.95 -7.32 -3.81
N ILE A 105 18.02 -6.39 -4.74
CA ILE A 105 19.09 -5.37 -4.80
C ILE A 105 18.50 -4.08 -4.24
N LEU A 106 19.00 -3.65 -3.08
CA LEU A 106 18.67 -2.35 -2.49
C LEU A 106 19.67 -1.33 -3.02
N LEU A 107 19.20 -0.39 -3.84
CA LEU A 107 19.99 0.75 -4.27
C LEU A 107 19.74 1.89 -3.28
N GLY A 108 20.80 2.40 -2.67
CA GLY A 108 20.76 3.61 -1.86
C GLY A 108 21.20 4.81 -2.70
N ASP A 109 20.60 5.96 -2.44
CA ASP A 109 21.18 7.24 -2.80
C ASP A 109 22.10 7.64 -1.63
N GLU A 110 23.38 7.92 -1.90
CA GLU A 110 24.34 8.45 -0.90
C GLU A 110 23.88 9.79 -0.32
#